data_AF-A0A0M4CY89-F1
#
_entry.id   AF-A0A0M4CY89-F1
#
_cell.length_a   1.000
_cell.length_b   1.000
_cell.length_c   1.000
_cell.angle_alpha   90.00
_cell.angle_beta   90.00
_cell.angle_gamma   90.00
#
_symmetry.space_group_name_H-M   'P 1'
#
loop_
_entity.id
_entity.type
_entity.pdbx_description
1 polymer ?
#
loop_
_entity_poly.entity_id
_entity_poly.type
_entity_poly.pdbx_seq_one_letter_code
_entity_poly.pdbx_strand_id
1 'polypeptide(L)'
;MNMLTGVPAANCPYCTKPLGRWADAHLVHRCAGCDRPLGRVRVSRSVRLYRIMPMLDVTKILGTVLALSGMVLMVVDPALVKGFVLLIAFALMTYGLTDVFDGWLSVRTRIDRTARKMRTGAAARRAGLAKILFGFLTLTVAIMGIVVRSSLGATV
;
A
#
# COMPACT_ATOMS: atom_id res chain seq x y z
N MET A 1 -22.41 20.73 32.68
CA MET A 1 -21.06 20.16 32.45
C MET A 1 -21.23 18.85 31.71
N ASN A 2 -21.17 18.87 30.38
CA ASN A 2 -21.39 17.67 29.55
C ASN A 2 -20.04 17.11 29.14
N MET A 3 -19.60 16.06 29.83
CA MET A 3 -18.50 15.21 29.39
C MET A 3 -18.94 14.48 28.12
N LEU A 4 -18.77 15.14 26.97
CA LEU A 4 -18.73 14.49 25.66
C LEU A 4 -17.48 13.61 25.65
N THR A 5 -17.61 12.37 26.10
CA THR A 5 -16.62 11.30 26.03
C THR A 5 -16.28 11.04 24.57
N GLY A 6 -15.37 11.86 24.04
CA GLY A 6 -14.78 11.69 22.74
C GLY A 6 -14.12 10.32 22.68
N VAL A 7 -14.49 9.53 21.67
CA VAL A 7 -13.74 8.36 21.23
C VAL A 7 -12.24 8.70 21.32
N PRO A 8 -11.41 7.91 22.02
CA PRO A 8 -10.01 8.26 22.27
C PRO A 8 -9.37 8.65 20.94
N ALA A 9 -8.72 9.82 20.92
CA ALA A 9 -8.04 10.33 19.74
C ALA A 9 -7.07 9.27 19.24
N ALA A 10 -7.44 8.57 18.18
CA ALA A 10 -6.64 7.48 17.67
C ALA A 10 -5.36 8.07 17.07
N ASN A 11 -4.20 7.48 17.37
CA ASN A 11 -2.94 7.94 16.81
C ASN A 11 -2.76 7.37 15.40
N CYS A 12 -2.15 8.15 14.50
CA CYS A 12 -1.80 7.67 13.18
C CYS A 12 -0.80 6.51 13.28
N PRO A 13 -1.04 5.35 12.63
CA PRO A 13 -0.11 4.22 12.65
C PRO A 13 1.23 4.52 11.97
N TYR A 14 1.34 5.59 11.17
CA TYR A 14 2.59 5.97 10.52
C TYR A 14 3.37 7.03 11.28
N CYS A 15 2.73 8.15 11.63
CA CYS A 15 3.43 9.30 12.21
C CYS A 15 3.15 9.53 13.70
N THR A 16 2.38 8.64 14.35
CA THR A 16 1.98 8.68 15.77
C THR A 16 1.27 9.95 16.27
N LYS A 17 1.14 10.96 15.42
CA LYS A 17 0.35 12.17 15.68
C LYS A 17 -1.12 11.82 15.93
N PRO A 18 -1.80 12.57 16.83
CA PRO A 18 -3.22 12.37 17.09
C PRO A 18 -4.00 12.67 15.82
N LEU A 19 -4.89 11.76 15.44
CA LEU A 19 -5.85 12.01 14.37
C LEU A 19 -6.93 12.94 14.95
N GLY A 20 -7.25 14.00 14.22
CA GLY A 20 -8.36 14.89 14.55
C GLY A 20 -9.71 14.17 14.53
N ARG A 21 -10.79 14.88 14.86
CA ARG A 21 -12.15 14.32 14.82
C ARG A 21 -12.47 13.82 13.41
N TRP A 22 -12.76 12.53 13.29
CA TRP A 22 -13.21 11.92 12.04
C TRP A 22 -14.66 12.34 11.79
N ALA A 23 -14.93 13.09 10.72
CA ALA A 23 -16.30 13.29 10.26
C ALA A 23 -16.83 11.96 9.73
N ASP A 24 -17.91 11.44 10.33
CA ASP A 24 -18.48 10.11 10.05
C ASP A 24 -18.94 9.92 8.59
N ALA A 25 -19.02 11.01 7.81
CA ALA A 25 -19.44 10.98 6.41
C ALA A 25 -18.39 10.43 5.42
N HIS A 26 -17.11 10.28 5.81
CA HIS A 26 -16.06 9.87 4.87
C HIS A 26 -15.34 8.60 5.34
N LEU A 27 -15.38 7.55 4.51
CA LEU A 27 -14.74 6.25 4.73
C LEU A 27 -13.21 6.31 4.65
N VAL A 28 -12.67 7.28 3.91
CA VAL A 28 -11.22 7.50 3.71
C VAL A 28 -10.86 8.90 4.17
N HIS A 29 -9.89 8.99 5.08
CA HIS A 29 -9.35 10.25 5.58
C HIS A 29 -7.84 10.33 5.35
N ARG A 30 -7.32 11.53 5.11
CA ARG A 30 -5.88 11.77 5.02
C ARG A 30 -5.36 12.25 6.38
N CYS A 31 -4.24 11.71 6.83
CA CYS A 31 -3.62 12.21 8.06
C CYS A 31 -3.03 13.60 7.82
N ALA A 32 -3.44 14.63 8.57
CA ALA A 32 -2.89 15.98 8.47
C ALA A 32 -1.37 16.07 8.73
N GLY A 33 -0.79 15.07 9.39
CA GLY A 33 0.64 15.02 9.68
C GLY A 33 1.50 14.40 8.58
N CYS A 34 1.05 13.32 7.95
CA CYS A 34 1.83 12.54 6.99
C CYS A 34 1.15 12.37 5.62
N ASP A 35 -0.01 13.00 5.40
CA ASP A 35 -0.85 12.96 4.20
C ASP A 35 -1.27 11.55 3.73
N ARG A 36 -0.95 10.50 4.49
CA ARG A 36 -1.25 9.11 4.12
C ARG A 36 -2.76 8.84 4.20
N PRO A 37 -3.34 8.15 3.20
CA PRO A 37 -4.74 7.76 3.22
C PRO A 37 -4.97 6.62 4.22
N LEU A 38 -5.90 6.85 5.14
CA LEU A 38 -6.32 5.94 6.18
C LEU A 38 -7.80 5.60 5.96
N GLY A 39 -8.11 4.32 5.89
CA GLY A 39 -9.48 3.82 5.88
C GLY A 39 -9.92 3.44 7.29
N ARG A 40 -11.18 3.72 7.61
CA ARG A 40 -11.82 3.20 8.83
C ARG A 40 -12.56 1.91 8.49
N VAL A 41 -12.07 0.79 9.00
CA VAL A 41 -12.75 -0.51 8.85
C VAL A 41 -13.35 -0.90 10.20
N ARG A 42 -14.65 -1.19 10.20
CA ARG A 42 -15.35 -1.69 11.39
C ARG A 42 -15.05 -3.18 11.52
N VAL A 43 -14.21 -3.56 12.50
CA VAL A 43 -13.77 -4.96 12.68
C VAL A 43 -14.77 -5.76 13.51
N SER A 44 -15.54 -5.12 14.39
CA SER A 44 -16.58 -5.79 15.17
C SER A 44 -17.83 -4.93 15.29
N ARG A 45 -18.99 -5.50 14.99
CA ARG A 45 -20.30 -4.88 15.23
C ARG A 45 -20.67 -4.87 16.72
N SER A 46 -20.17 -5.84 17.49
CA SER A 46 -20.50 -6.04 18.92
C SER A 46 -19.78 -5.04 19.83
N VAL A 47 -18.49 -4.74 19.60
CA VAL A 47 -17.68 -3.93 20.54
C VAL A 47 -17.39 -2.52 20.00
N ARG A 48 -18.02 -2.11 18.90
CA ARG A 48 -17.79 -0.81 18.23
C ARG A 48 -16.30 -0.48 18.06
N LEU A 49 -15.47 -1.52 17.85
CA LEU A 49 -14.04 -1.38 17.58
C LEU A 49 -13.83 -1.01 16.11
N TYR A 50 -13.22 0.14 15.90
CA TYR A 50 -12.79 0.59 14.59
C TYR A 50 -11.29 0.39 14.47
N ARG A 51 -10.86 -0.36 13.45
CA ARG A 51 -9.44 -0.51 13.12
C ARG A 51 -9.14 0.45 11.98
N ILE A 52 -8.16 1.32 12.19
CA ILE A 52 -7.66 2.20 11.14
C ILE A 52 -6.72 1.34 10.30
N MET A 53 -7.15 1.02 9.08
CA MET A 53 -6.31 0.28 8.14
C MET A 53 -5.71 1.27 7.15
N PRO A 54 -4.39 1.24 6.96
CA PRO A 54 -3.76 2.05 5.93
C PRO A 54 -4.05 1.45 4.55
N MET A 55 -4.49 2.30 3.61
CA MET A 55 -4.87 1.84 2.26
C MET A 55 -3.67 1.26 1.48
N LEU A 56 -2.46 1.73 1.79
CA LEU A 56 -1.20 1.21 1.25
C LEU A 56 -0.96 -0.26 1.64
N ASP A 57 -1.39 -0.70 2.82
CA ASP A 57 -1.24 -2.11 3.21
C ASP A 57 -2.29 -2.97 2.50
N VAL A 58 -3.49 -2.42 2.23
CA VAL A 58 -4.54 -3.11 1.47
C VAL A 58 -4.06 -3.40 0.04
N THR A 59 -3.44 -2.42 -0.63
CA THR A 59 -2.88 -2.64 -1.98
C THR A 59 -1.75 -3.65 -1.97
N LYS A 60 -0.89 -3.65 -0.94
CA LYS A 60 0.16 -4.67 -0.78
C LYS A 60 -0.40 -6.06 -0.54
N ILE A 61 -1.43 -6.20 0.30
CA ILE A 61 -2.11 -7.49 0.53
C ILE A 61 -2.69 -8.02 -0.79
N LEU A 62 -3.36 -7.16 -1.56
CA LEU A 62 -3.90 -7.55 -2.87
C LEU A 62 -2.79 -8.00 -3.82
N GLY A 63 -1.67 -7.27 -3.87
CA GLY A 63 -0.48 -7.66 -4.63
C GLY A 63 0.07 -9.02 -4.19
N THR A 64 0.17 -9.30 -2.89
CA THR A 64 0.60 -10.61 -2.37
C THR A 64 -0.35 -11.73 -2.81
N VAL A 65 -1.66 -11.51 -2.72
CA VAL A 65 -2.67 -12.50 -3.12
C VAL A 65 -2.54 -12.82 -4.61
N LEU A 66 -2.35 -11.80 -5.46
CA LEU A 66 -2.09 -11.99 -6.89
C LEU A 66 -0.81 -12.79 -7.13
N ALA A 67 0.28 -12.46 -6.45
CA ALA A 67 1.54 -13.18 -6.58
C ALA A 67 1.42 -14.66 -6.17
N LEU A 68 0.79 -14.93 -5.03
CA LEU A 68 0.52 -16.29 -4.54
C LEU A 68 -0.38 -17.07 -5.51
N SER A 69 -1.43 -16.44 -6.02
CA SER A 69 -2.31 -17.07 -7.02
C SER A 69 -1.55 -17.44 -8.29
N GLY A 70 -0.61 -16.60 -8.72
CA GLY A 70 0.30 -16.92 -9.82
C GLY A 70 1.17 -18.13 -9.50
N MET A 71 1.82 -18.16 -8.33
CA MET A 71 2.66 -19.29 -7.93
C MET A 71 1.89 -20.62 -7.92
N VAL A 72 0.64 -20.61 -7.42
CA VAL A 72 -0.23 -21.79 -7.45
C VAL A 72 -0.53 -22.21 -8.88
N LEU A 73 -0.83 -21.25 -9.78
CA LEU A 73 -1.09 -21.54 -11.19
C LEU A 73 0.10 -22.25 -11.86
N MET A 74 1.33 -21.81 -11.57
CA MET A 74 2.56 -22.42 -12.10
C MET A 74 2.76 -23.86 -11.62
N VAL A 75 2.36 -24.17 -10.38
CA VAL A 75 2.47 -25.52 -9.80
C VAL A 75 1.40 -26.46 -10.37
N VAL A 76 0.19 -25.95 -10.57
CA VAL A 76 -0.95 -26.76 -11.05
C VAL A 76 -0.82 -27.09 -12.53
N ASP A 77 -0.45 -26.10 -13.36
CA ASP A 77 -0.27 -26.33 -14.78
C ASP A 77 0.83 -25.41 -15.36
N PRO A 78 2.01 -25.97 -15.68
CA PRO A 78 3.08 -25.21 -16.31
C PRO A 78 2.73 -24.75 -17.74
N ALA A 79 1.69 -25.30 -18.38
CA ALA A 79 1.22 -24.77 -19.67
C ALA A 79 0.53 -23.39 -19.52
N LEU A 80 0.08 -23.03 -18.31
CA LEU A 80 -0.54 -21.75 -17.99
C LEU A 80 0.46 -20.62 -17.68
N VAL A 81 1.74 -20.75 -18.08
CA VAL A 81 2.80 -19.71 -17.90
C VAL A 81 2.33 -18.32 -18.31
N LYS A 82 1.55 -18.20 -19.40
CA LYS A 82 1.00 -16.90 -19.83
C LYS A 82 0.20 -16.25 -18.70
N GLY A 83 -0.71 -16.99 -18.06
CA GLY A 83 -1.53 -16.51 -16.94
C GLY A 83 -0.70 -16.11 -15.72
N PHE A 84 0.32 -16.91 -15.38
CA PHE A 84 1.26 -16.61 -14.31
C PHE A 84 1.98 -15.27 -14.52
N VAL A 85 2.56 -15.05 -15.71
CA VAL A 85 3.31 -13.82 -16.03
C VAL A 85 2.42 -12.58 -15.86
N LEU A 86 1.13 -12.67 -16.23
CA LEU A 86 0.21 -11.55 -16.07
C LEU A 86 -0.15 -11.30 -14.59
N LEU A 87 -0.41 -12.35 -13.81
CA LEU A 87 -0.70 -12.19 -12.38
C LEU A 87 0.48 -11.58 -11.62
N ILE A 88 1.71 -12.03 -11.93
CA ILE A 88 2.93 -11.47 -11.34
C ILE A 88 3.16 -10.03 -11.81
N ALA A 89 2.95 -9.72 -13.08
CA ALA A 89 3.08 -8.36 -13.58
C ALA A 89 2.08 -7.40 -12.89
N PHE A 90 0.82 -7.82 -12.71
CA PHE A 90 -0.17 -7.05 -11.95
C PHE A 90 0.23 -6.87 -10.49
N ALA A 91 0.71 -7.94 -9.83
CA ALA A 91 1.23 -7.83 -8.48
C ALA A 91 2.36 -6.80 -8.40
N LEU A 92 3.37 -6.91 -9.27
CA LEU A 92 4.49 -5.97 -9.33
C LEU A 92 4.03 -4.53 -9.62
N MET A 93 3.04 -4.32 -10.48
CA MET A 93 2.45 -3.01 -10.70
C MET A 93 1.83 -2.43 -9.43
N THR A 94 1.04 -3.22 -8.69
CA THR A 94 0.44 -2.75 -7.43
C THR A 94 1.49 -2.40 -6.38
N TYR A 95 2.55 -3.20 -6.25
CA TYR A 95 3.68 -2.91 -5.37
C TYR A 95 4.43 -1.66 -5.79
N GLY A 96 4.79 -1.55 -7.07
CA GLY A 96 5.56 -0.43 -7.60
C GLY A 96 4.83 0.90 -7.45
N LEU A 97 3.55 0.96 -7.80
CA LEU A 97 2.72 2.16 -7.60
C LEU A 97 2.64 2.54 -6.11
N THR A 98 2.45 1.55 -5.24
CA THR A 98 2.37 1.76 -3.79
C THR A 98 3.68 2.33 -3.24
N ASP A 99 4.83 1.81 -3.67
CA ASP A 99 6.15 2.27 -3.21
C ASP A 99 6.52 3.65 -3.76
N VAL A 100 6.15 3.97 -5.02
CA VAL A 100 6.30 5.33 -5.57
C VAL A 100 5.45 6.33 -4.77
N PHE A 101 4.19 6.00 -4.50
CA PHE A 101 3.30 6.88 -3.74
C PHE A 101 3.76 7.05 -2.28
N ASP A 102 4.15 5.97 -1.63
CA ASP A 102 4.69 5.98 -0.27
C ASP A 102 5.99 6.79 -0.18
N GLY A 103 6.89 6.59 -1.16
CA GLY A 103 8.15 7.32 -1.26
C GLY A 103 7.95 8.80 -1.55
N TRP A 104 7.01 9.17 -2.42
CA TRP A 104 6.64 10.56 -2.69
C TRP A 104 6.14 11.27 -1.42
N LEU A 105 5.21 10.64 -0.70
CA LEU A 105 4.72 11.17 0.58
C LEU A 105 5.83 11.30 1.63
N SER A 106 6.75 10.35 1.66
CA SER A 106 7.92 10.36 2.55
C SER A 106 8.89 11.51 2.24
N VAL A 107 9.14 11.79 0.95
CA VAL A 107 9.96 12.93 0.50
C VAL A 107 9.29 14.26 0.82
N ARG A 108 7.98 14.37 0.57
CA ARG A 108 7.18 15.59 0.79
C ARG A 108 7.06 15.93 2.28
N THR A 109 6.65 14.96 3.09
CA THR A 109 6.36 15.19 4.51
C THR A 109 7.59 15.06 5.41
N ARG A 110 8.71 14.54 4.87
CA ARG A 110 9.94 14.20 5.62
C ARG A 110 9.68 13.25 6.79
N ILE A 111 8.64 12.42 6.70
CA ILE A 111 8.26 11.44 7.70
C ILE A 111 8.16 10.09 7.02
N ASP A 112 9.00 9.15 7.46
CA ASP A 112 9.00 7.78 6.99
C ASP A 112 8.88 6.84 8.19
N ARG A 113 8.03 5.81 8.08
CA ARG A 113 8.04 4.70 9.03
C ARG A 113 8.25 3.41 8.26
N THR A 114 9.42 2.83 8.42
CA THR A 114 9.80 1.57 7.77
C THR A 114 10.23 0.58 8.84
N ALA A 115 9.66 -0.63 8.84
CA ALA A 115 9.97 -1.70 9.80
C ALA A 115 9.92 -1.24 11.28
N ARG A 116 8.85 -0.53 11.66
CA ARG A 116 8.62 0.10 12.98
C ARG A 116 9.56 1.26 13.35
N LYS A 117 10.68 1.47 12.65
CA LYS A 117 11.59 2.60 12.88
C LYS A 117 11.05 3.86 12.21
N MET A 118 10.83 4.90 13.01
CA MET A 118 10.45 6.22 12.52
C MET A 118 11.71 6.97 12.12
N ARG A 119 11.74 7.46 10.88
CA ARG A 119 12.79 8.34 10.36
C ARG A 119 12.16 9.69 10.05
N THR A 120 12.84 10.76 10.40
CA THR A 120 12.41 12.13 10.13
C THR A 120 13.50 12.91 9.40
N GLY A 121 13.13 14.00 8.73
CA GLY A 121 14.09 14.91 8.10
C GLY A 121 14.79 14.31 6.88
N ALA A 122 16.11 14.48 6.79
CA ALA A 122 16.91 14.04 5.65
C ALA A 122 16.92 12.51 5.48
N ALA A 123 16.91 11.76 6.59
CA ALA A 123 16.87 10.30 6.56
C ALA A 123 15.54 9.77 5.99
N ALA A 124 14.43 10.45 6.28
CA ALA A 124 13.13 10.13 5.68
C ALA A 124 13.14 10.38 4.18
N ARG A 125 13.70 11.51 3.73
CA ARG A 125 13.82 11.83 2.30
C ARG A 125 14.64 10.80 1.54
N ARG A 126 15.79 10.38 2.07
CA ARG A 126 16.61 9.33 1.42
C ARG A 126 15.87 8.01 1.34
N ALA A 127 15.16 7.62 2.42
CA ALA A 127 14.34 6.42 2.41
C ALA A 127 13.18 6.52 1.40
N GLY A 128 12.53 7.68 1.31
CA GLY A 128 11.50 7.95 0.32
C GLY A 128 12.01 7.89 -1.11
N LEU A 129 13.16 8.49 -1.41
CA LEU A 129 13.82 8.39 -2.71
C LEU A 129 14.17 6.95 -3.08
N ALA A 130 14.70 6.17 -2.13
CA ALA A 130 14.98 4.75 -2.34
C ALA A 130 13.70 3.97 -2.69
N LYS A 131 12.58 4.24 -2.00
CA LYS A 131 11.27 3.64 -2.31
C LYS A 131 10.76 4.03 -3.69
N ILE A 132 10.93 5.30 -4.09
CA ILE A 132 10.57 5.76 -5.43
C ILE A 132 11.37 5.00 -6.49
N LEU A 133 12.71 4.92 -6.33
CA LEU A 133 13.58 4.20 -7.26
C LEU A 133 13.21 2.72 -7.35
N PHE A 134 12.98 2.06 -6.20
CA PHE A 134 12.53 0.68 -6.17
C PHE A 134 11.16 0.48 -6.82
N GLY A 135 10.24 1.42 -6.59
CA GLY A 135 8.93 1.44 -7.24
C GLY A 135 9.01 1.58 -8.75
N PHE A 136 9.91 2.43 -9.27
CA PHE A 136 10.16 2.53 -10.71
C PHE A 136 10.80 1.26 -11.28
N LEU A 137 11.78 0.67 -10.60
CA LEU A 137 12.40 -0.58 -11.03
C LEU A 137 11.37 -1.72 -11.11
N THR A 138 10.55 -1.88 -10.07
CA THR A 138 9.47 -2.88 -10.08
C THR A 138 8.44 -2.64 -11.17
N LEU A 139 8.07 -1.38 -11.45
CA LEU A 139 7.22 -1.03 -12.59
C LEU A 139 7.85 -1.38 -13.94
N THR A 140 9.14 -1.09 -14.14
CA THR A 140 9.82 -1.45 -15.39
C THR A 140 9.84 -2.95 -15.62
N VAL A 141 10.10 -3.76 -14.58
CA VAL A 141 10.04 -5.22 -14.66
C VAL A 141 8.63 -5.70 -14.98
N ALA A 142 7.60 -5.11 -14.36
CA ALA A 142 6.21 -5.45 -14.64
C ALA A 142 5.83 -5.16 -16.11
N ILE A 143 6.21 -3.99 -16.61
CA ILE A 143 5.96 -3.59 -18.02
C ILE A 143 6.69 -4.55 -18.96
N MET A 144 7.96 -4.85 -18.70
CA MET A 144 8.72 -5.82 -19.50
C MET A 144 8.04 -7.19 -19.51
N GLY A 145 7.54 -7.67 -18.37
CA GLY A 145 6.77 -8.92 -18.30
C GLY A 145 5.51 -8.90 -19.16
N ILE A 146 4.78 -7.78 -19.19
CA ILE A 146 3.59 -7.62 -20.05
C ILE A 146 3.98 -7.61 -21.54
N VAL A 147 5.04 -6.88 -21.90
CA VAL A 147 5.54 -6.79 -23.27
C VAL A 147 6.04 -8.14 -23.79
N VAL A 148 6.77 -8.89 -22.96
CA VAL A 148 7.22 -10.25 -23.31
C VAL A 148 6.03 -11.21 -23.45
N ARG A 149 5.02 -11.08 -22.58
CA ARG A 149 3.79 -11.86 -22.72
C ARG A 149 3.06 -11.53 -24.03
N SER A 150 2.95 -10.25 -24.41
CA SER A 150 2.25 -9.86 -25.63
C SER A 150 2.99 -10.29 -26.89
N SER A 151 4.33 -10.29 -26.89
CA SER A 151 5.11 -10.83 -28.01
C SER A 151 4.97 -12.35 -28.16
N LEU A 152 4.85 -13.10 -27.06
CA LEU A 152 4.52 -14.54 -27.05
C LEU A 152 3.07 -14.86 -27.47
N GLY A 153 2.22 -13.84 -27.56
CA GLY A 153 0.83 -13.95 -28.03
C GLY A 153 0.65 -13.65 -29.52
N ALA A 154 1.65 -13.05 -30.18
CA ALA A 154 1.60 -12.67 -31.59
C ALA A 154 1.99 -13.81 -32.56
N THR A 155 2.35 -14.99 -32.04
CA THR A 155 2.80 -16.16 -32.82
C THR A 155 1.81 -17.33 -32.72
N VAL A 156 0.50 -17.06 -32.76
CA VAL A 156 -0.53 -18.09 -32.99
C VAL A 156 -1.50 -17.56 -34.03
#